data_AF-A0A133ZH29-F1
#
_entry.id   AF-A0A133ZH29-F1
#
_cell.length_a   1.000
_cell.length_b   1.000
_cell.length_c   1.000
_cell.angle_alpha   90.00
_cell.angle_beta   90.00
_cell.angle_gamma   90.00
#
_symmetry.space_group_name_H-M   'P 1'
#
loop_
_entity.id
_entity.type
_entity.pdbx_description
1 polymer ?
#
loop_
_entity_poly.entity_id
_entity_poly.type
_entity_poly.pdbx_seq_one_letter_code
_entity_poly.pdbx_strand_id
1 'polypeptide(L)'
;MGTAKWMTYYTQELPFIMETQFHATDKRAIAGLSASGAPALTIAEAYPDKYVAVASLSGYTAVSSTMGRIMSLGVTAAKMAPVWEMFGWADDPEWLHYDPILHVDKLKNTKVYFHSGSAWKRRLRHRPTRHVLERRYGVPRTPHQRAFRRPGTWRGCRRHL
;
A
#
# COMPACT_ATOMS: atom_id res chain seq x y z
N MET A 1 0.57 22.47 -10.64
CA MET A 1 1.12 22.97 -11.92
C MET A 1 0.96 21.90 -12.99
N GLY A 2 1.10 22.28 -14.25
CA GLY A 2 0.53 21.60 -15.44
C GLY A 2 -0.73 22.30 -15.93
N THR A 3 -1.12 22.09 -17.20
CA THR A 3 -2.44 22.54 -17.74
C THR A 3 -3.59 22.11 -16.84
N ALA A 4 -3.41 21.02 -16.09
CA ALA A 4 -4.37 20.55 -15.09
C ALA A 4 -4.19 21.22 -13.72
N LYS A 5 -5.24 21.93 -13.26
CA LYS A 5 -5.30 22.63 -11.96
C LYS A 5 -5.79 21.74 -10.80
N TRP A 6 -5.23 20.53 -10.67
CA TRP A 6 -5.66 19.57 -9.64
C TRP A 6 -5.52 20.11 -8.21
N MET A 7 -4.46 20.88 -7.95
CA MET A 7 -4.24 21.51 -6.64
C MET A 7 -5.42 22.42 -6.26
N THR A 8 -5.83 23.29 -7.18
CA THR A 8 -6.96 24.20 -6.98
C THR A 8 -8.25 23.44 -6.75
N TYR A 9 -8.51 22.41 -7.57
CA TYR A 9 -9.70 21.58 -7.44
C TYR A 9 -9.82 20.95 -6.05
N TYR A 10 -8.80 20.21 -5.59
CA TYR A 10 -8.86 19.48 -4.32
C TYR A 10 -8.86 20.37 -3.08
N THR A 11 -8.32 21.58 -3.19
CA THR A 11 -8.09 22.44 -2.02
C THR A 11 -9.09 23.58 -1.92
N GLN A 12 -9.72 23.99 -3.03
CA GLN A 12 -10.62 25.14 -3.06
C GLN A 12 -12.00 24.76 -3.60
N GLU A 13 -12.07 24.24 -4.83
CA GLU A 13 -13.34 24.03 -5.53
C GLU A 13 -14.15 22.88 -4.92
N LEU A 14 -13.53 21.71 -4.77
CA LEU A 14 -14.20 20.54 -4.23
C LEU A 14 -14.66 20.78 -2.78
N PRO A 15 -13.84 21.29 -1.84
CA PRO A 15 -14.30 21.50 -0.48
C PRO A 15 -15.43 22.52 -0.37
N PHE A 16 -15.40 23.58 -1.20
CA PHE A 16 -16.49 24.56 -1.22
C PHE A 16 -17.83 23.92 -1.60
N ILE A 17 -17.85 23.06 -2.62
CA ILE A 17 -19.05 22.34 -3.03
C ILE A 17 -19.50 21.37 -1.92
N MET A 18 -18.56 20.65 -1.30
CA MET A 18 -18.88 19.70 -0.23
C MET A 18 -19.53 20.38 0.97
N GLU A 19 -19.06 21.57 1.35
CA GLU A 19 -19.61 22.33 2.49
C GLU A 19 -20.95 22.98 2.15
N THR A 20 -21.08 23.58 0.95
CA THR A 20 -22.28 24.33 0.57
C THR A 20 -23.45 23.46 0.11
N GLN A 21 -23.17 22.34 -0.56
CA GLN A 21 -24.21 21.48 -1.16
C GLN A 21 -24.43 20.17 -0.40
N PHE A 22 -23.40 19.67 0.28
CA PHE A 22 -23.43 18.37 0.95
C PHE A 22 -23.29 18.46 2.48
N HIS A 23 -23.29 19.68 3.03
CA HIS A 23 -23.18 19.96 4.47
C HIS A 23 -21.99 19.25 5.13
N ALA A 24 -20.88 19.10 4.39
CA ALA A 24 -19.65 18.57 4.95
C ALA A 24 -19.09 19.52 6.02
N THR A 25 -18.34 18.97 6.96
CA THR A 25 -17.60 19.75 7.96
C THR A 25 -16.25 20.24 7.42
N ASP A 26 -15.58 21.07 8.21
CA ASP A 26 -14.20 21.52 7.98
C ASP A 26 -13.15 20.41 8.18
N LYS A 27 -13.49 19.30 8.86
CA LYS A 27 -12.60 18.14 9.06
C LYS A 27 -12.48 17.29 7.79
N ARG A 28 -11.28 17.26 7.21
CA ARG A 28 -11.00 16.60 5.93
C ARG A 28 -9.79 15.68 6.01
N ALA A 29 -9.79 14.62 5.21
CA ALA A 29 -8.63 13.74 5.02
C ALA A 29 -8.40 13.50 3.53
N ILE A 30 -7.14 13.27 3.14
CA ILE A 30 -6.76 12.98 1.76
C ILE A 30 -5.95 11.69 1.68
N ALA A 31 -6.23 10.85 0.68
CA ALA A 31 -5.52 9.59 0.50
C ALA A 31 -5.16 9.38 -0.98
N GLY A 32 -3.94 8.93 -1.20
CA GLY A 32 -3.41 8.58 -2.52
C GLY A 32 -3.11 7.09 -2.63
N LEU A 33 -3.37 6.52 -3.81
CA LEU A 33 -3.06 5.13 -4.14
C LEU A 33 -2.06 5.11 -5.30
N SER A 34 -0.99 4.34 -5.14
CA SER A 34 0.08 4.20 -6.14
C SER A 34 0.63 5.59 -6.51
N ALA A 35 0.56 5.99 -7.78
CA ALA A 35 1.06 7.26 -8.27
C ALA A 35 0.46 8.50 -7.58
N SER A 36 -0.77 8.43 -7.03
CA SER A 36 -1.36 9.56 -6.31
C SER A 36 -0.91 9.67 -4.84
N GLY A 37 -0.09 8.73 -4.35
CA GLY A 37 0.47 8.76 -2.99
C GLY A 37 1.32 9.99 -2.70
N ALA A 38 2.25 10.34 -3.60
CA ALA A 38 3.02 11.59 -3.49
C ALA A 38 2.12 12.84 -3.57
N PRO A 39 1.27 13.02 -4.60
CA PRO A 39 0.35 14.14 -4.68
C PRO A 39 -0.52 14.36 -3.43
N ALA A 40 -1.00 13.28 -2.80
CA ALA A 40 -1.79 13.40 -1.57
C ALA A 40 -0.98 14.03 -0.42
N LEU A 41 0.28 13.63 -0.26
CA LEU A 41 1.19 14.20 0.74
C LEU A 41 1.53 15.65 0.41
N THR A 42 1.90 15.94 -0.84
CA THR A 42 2.22 17.29 -1.31
C THR A 42 1.04 18.26 -1.09
N ILE A 43 -0.20 17.82 -1.33
CA ILE A 43 -1.41 18.63 -1.06
C ILE A 43 -1.57 18.91 0.43
N ALA A 44 -1.37 17.90 1.28
CA ALA A 44 -1.47 18.06 2.73
C ALA A 44 -0.38 18.99 3.28
N GLU A 45 0.85 18.93 2.75
CA GLU A 45 1.96 19.82 3.11
C GLU A 45 1.75 21.26 2.69
N ALA A 46 1.14 21.49 1.52
CA ALA A 46 0.83 22.83 1.05
C ALA A 46 -0.33 23.48 1.82
N TYR A 47 -1.16 22.68 2.49
CA TYR A 47 -2.31 23.13 3.27
C TYR A 47 -2.38 22.39 4.63
N PRO A 48 -1.39 22.61 5.52
CA PRO A 48 -1.19 21.80 6.74
C PRO A 48 -2.38 21.86 7.71
N ASP A 49 -3.12 22.97 7.73
CA ASP A 49 -4.28 23.13 8.62
C ASP A 49 -5.60 22.67 7.99
N LYS A 50 -5.60 22.27 6.72
CA LYS A 50 -6.82 21.88 5.98
C LYS A 50 -7.14 20.40 6.09
N TYR A 51 -6.13 19.56 6.32
CA TYR A 51 -6.29 18.10 6.37
C TYR A 51 -5.86 17.57 7.74
N VAL A 52 -6.80 16.92 8.45
CA VAL A 52 -6.52 16.29 9.75
C VAL A 52 -5.79 14.96 9.61
N ALA A 53 -5.83 14.35 8.43
CA ALA A 53 -5.14 13.12 8.11
C ALA A 53 -4.76 13.03 6.63
N VAL A 54 -3.65 12.37 6.34
CA VAL A 54 -3.19 12.03 4.99
C VAL A 54 -2.73 10.58 4.91
N ALA A 55 -2.98 9.91 3.79
CA ALA A 55 -2.52 8.54 3.57
C ALA A 55 -1.85 8.37 2.19
N SER A 56 -0.74 7.64 2.16
CA SER A 56 -0.11 7.15 0.93
C SER A 56 -0.09 5.62 0.92
N LEU A 57 -0.80 5.05 -0.05
CA LEU A 57 -1.00 3.62 -0.19
C LEU A 57 -0.22 3.10 -1.40
N SER A 58 0.87 2.38 -1.15
CA SER A 58 1.76 1.80 -2.17
C SER A 58 2.33 2.82 -3.16
N GLY A 59 2.48 4.07 -2.75
CA GLY A 59 2.98 5.16 -3.60
C GLY A 59 4.48 5.40 -3.47
N TYR A 60 5.08 5.97 -4.52
CA TYR A 60 6.43 6.54 -4.46
C TYR A 60 6.33 7.98 -3.96
N THR A 61 7.04 8.31 -2.88
CA THR A 61 6.93 9.61 -2.21
C THR A 61 8.09 10.55 -2.55
N ALA A 62 9.31 10.03 -2.66
CA ALA A 62 10.49 10.81 -3.05
C ALA A 62 10.53 11.06 -4.57
N VAL A 63 9.69 11.97 -5.08
CA VAL A 63 9.53 12.24 -6.53
C VAL A 63 10.77 12.87 -7.17
N SER A 64 11.58 13.60 -6.41
CA SER A 64 12.82 14.23 -6.89
C SER A 64 13.97 13.24 -7.07
N SER A 65 13.91 12.09 -6.39
CA SER A 65 14.94 11.05 -6.46
C SER A 65 15.02 10.44 -7.86
N THR A 66 16.17 9.85 -8.22
CA THR A 66 16.34 9.17 -9.51
C THR A 66 15.24 8.13 -9.76
N MET A 67 14.91 7.32 -8.75
CA MET A 67 13.85 6.32 -8.86
C MET A 67 12.47 6.98 -8.98
N GLY A 68 12.20 8.03 -8.20
CA GLY A 68 10.95 8.79 -8.28
C GLY A 68 10.69 9.36 -9.66
N ARG A 69 11.71 9.94 -10.29
CA ARG A 69 11.65 10.46 -11.67
C ARG A 69 11.37 9.37 -12.70
N ILE A 70 12.01 8.20 -12.57
CA ILE A 70 11.74 7.04 -13.44
C ILE A 70 10.29 6.57 -13.29
N MET A 71 9.78 6.52 -12.05
CA MET A 71 8.39 6.14 -11.77
C MET A 71 7.41 7.17 -12.34
N SER A 72 7.68 8.47 -12.19
CA SER A 72 6.88 9.55 -12.78
C SER A 72 6.83 9.45 -14.30
N LEU A 73 7.97 9.21 -14.95
CA LEU A 73 8.04 8.99 -16.40
C LEU A 73 7.17 7.80 -16.83
N GLY A 74 7.23 6.68 -16.10
CA GLY A 74 6.40 5.51 -16.39
C GLY A 74 4.90 5.79 -16.24
N VAL A 75 4.50 6.53 -15.21
CA VAL A 75 3.10 6.90 -14.97
C VAL A 75 2.57 7.85 -16.05
N THR A 76 3.36 8.85 -16.46
CA THR A 76 2.93 9.81 -17.48
C THR A 76 2.92 9.19 -18.87
N ALA A 77 3.90 8.32 -19.18
CA ALA A 77 3.92 7.56 -20.42
C ALA A 77 2.68 6.67 -20.56
N ALA A 78 2.25 5.99 -19.49
CA ALA A 78 1.01 5.21 -19.48
C ALA A 78 -0.26 6.06 -19.70
N LYS A 79 -0.18 7.36 -19.45
CA LYS A 79 -1.26 8.36 -19.66
C LYS A 79 -1.10 9.15 -20.96
N MET A 80 -0.10 8.83 -21.79
CA MET A 80 0.25 9.58 -23.00
C MET A 80 0.47 11.08 -22.73
N ALA A 81 0.90 11.41 -21.51
CA ALA A 81 1.20 12.75 -21.08
C ALA A 81 2.73 12.94 -20.99
N PRO A 82 3.26 14.09 -21.42
CA PRO A 82 4.67 14.37 -21.23
C PRO A 82 4.99 14.63 -19.75
N VAL A 83 6.10 14.07 -19.26
CA VAL A 83 6.47 14.18 -17.83
C VAL A 83 6.76 15.64 -17.41
N TRP A 84 7.23 16.48 -18.34
CA TRP A 84 7.51 17.88 -18.07
C TRP A 84 6.26 18.73 -17.82
N GLU A 85 5.06 18.24 -18.15
CA GLU A 85 3.81 18.89 -17.74
C GLU A 85 3.51 18.74 -16.24
N MET A 86 4.19 17.84 -15.52
CA MET A 86 4.02 17.71 -14.07
C MET A 86 4.74 18.85 -13.32
N PHE A 87 6.06 18.89 -13.45
CA PHE A 87 6.95 19.76 -12.66
C PHE A 87 8.07 20.40 -13.52
N GLY A 88 7.85 20.54 -14.83
CA GLY A 88 8.88 21.07 -15.73
C GLY A 88 9.95 20.04 -16.09
N TRP A 89 11.04 20.53 -16.66
CA TRP A 89 12.17 19.69 -17.09
C TRP A 89 12.86 19.02 -15.90
N ALA A 90 13.73 18.05 -16.17
CA ALA A 90 14.38 17.28 -15.11
C ALA A 90 15.25 18.17 -14.18
N ASP A 91 15.81 19.25 -14.65
CA ASP A 91 16.61 20.20 -13.87
C ASP A 91 15.77 21.27 -13.14
N ASP A 92 14.45 21.26 -13.34
CA ASP A 92 13.56 22.26 -12.76
C ASP A 92 13.48 22.14 -11.22
N PRO A 93 13.64 23.24 -10.46
CA PRO A 93 13.54 23.24 -9.01
C PRO A 93 12.15 22.79 -8.49
N GLU A 94 11.10 22.85 -9.32
CA GLU A 94 9.76 22.40 -8.96
C GLU A 94 9.73 20.92 -8.51
N TRP A 95 10.63 20.07 -9.01
CA TRP A 95 10.78 18.68 -8.55
C TRP A 95 11.14 18.58 -7.07
N LEU A 96 11.98 19.48 -6.57
CA LEU A 96 12.35 19.55 -5.17
C LEU A 96 11.24 20.23 -4.35
N HIS A 97 10.64 21.29 -4.90
CA HIS A 97 9.57 22.04 -4.25
C HIS A 97 8.35 21.16 -3.93
N TYR A 98 8.00 20.24 -4.82
CA TYR A 98 6.87 19.34 -4.64
C TYR A 98 7.24 17.95 -4.12
N ASP A 99 8.49 17.73 -3.70
CA ASP A 99 8.87 16.48 -3.06
C ASP A 99 8.41 16.46 -1.60
N PRO A 100 7.47 15.56 -1.23
CA PRO A 100 6.97 15.50 0.13
C PRO A 100 8.00 15.03 1.16
N ILE A 101 9.02 14.27 0.75
CA ILE A 101 10.06 13.83 1.68
C ILE A 101 10.92 15.01 2.16
N LEU A 102 10.97 16.12 1.40
CA LEU A 102 11.72 17.31 1.79
C LEU A 102 10.95 18.27 2.70
N HIS A 103 9.64 18.06 2.88
CA HIS A 103 8.75 18.99 3.59
C HIS A 103 7.93 18.32 4.69
N VAL A 104 8.43 17.20 5.22
CA VAL A 104 7.75 16.40 6.26
C VAL A 104 7.45 17.19 7.54
N ASP A 105 8.20 18.26 7.81
CA ASP A 105 8.00 19.15 8.95
C ASP A 105 6.63 19.85 8.90
N LYS A 106 6.10 20.10 7.69
CA LYS A 106 4.78 20.70 7.49
C LYS A 106 3.65 19.78 7.92
N LEU A 107 3.88 18.47 8.00
CA LEU A 107 2.88 17.47 8.40
C LEU A 107 2.84 17.19 9.90
N LYS A 108 3.59 17.92 10.73
CA LYS A 108 3.71 17.66 12.18
C LYS A 108 2.37 17.59 12.94
N ASN A 109 1.35 18.29 12.46
CA ASN A 109 0.02 18.35 13.07
C ASN A 109 -1.02 17.47 12.34
N THR A 110 -0.61 16.75 11.30
CA THR A 110 -1.48 15.92 10.45
C THR A 110 -1.23 14.45 10.76
N LYS A 111 -2.30 13.64 10.87
CA LYS A 111 -2.14 12.18 11.01
C LYS A 111 -1.69 11.57 9.69
N VAL A 112 -0.46 11.09 9.62
CA VAL A 112 0.11 10.50 8.40
C VAL A 112 0.03 8.97 8.45
N TYR A 113 -0.49 8.37 7.37
CA TYR A 113 -0.59 6.91 7.21
C TYR A 113 0.19 6.45 5.97
N PHE A 114 1.01 5.43 6.14
CA PHE A 114 1.69 4.74 5.03
C PHE A 114 1.28 3.28 4.98
N HIS A 115 0.95 2.81 3.78
CA HIS A 115 0.75 1.39 3.53
C HIS A 115 1.60 0.96 2.35
N SER A 116 2.20 -0.22 2.44
CA SER A 116 2.87 -0.86 1.30
C SER A 116 2.65 -2.35 1.39
N GLY A 117 2.23 -2.96 0.28
CA GLY A 117 2.09 -4.40 0.19
C GLY A 117 3.42 -5.06 -0.18
N SER A 118 3.84 -6.07 0.57
CA SER A 118 4.89 -6.98 0.11
C SER A 118 4.26 -7.99 -0.86
N ALA A 119 4.67 -7.99 -2.14
CA ALA A 119 4.15 -8.92 -3.16
C ALA A 119 4.59 -10.39 -2.95
N TRP A 120 5.09 -10.77 -1.77
CA TRP A 120 5.40 -12.15 -1.45
C TRP A 120 4.11 -12.92 -1.15
N LYS A 121 3.57 -13.63 -2.14
CA LYS A 121 2.69 -14.77 -1.86
C LYS A 121 3.48 -15.74 -1.01
N ARG A 122 3.19 -15.81 0.29
CA ARG A 122 3.57 -16.96 1.11
C ARG A 122 2.90 -18.16 0.46
N ARG A 123 3.66 -18.91 -0.35
CA ARG A 123 3.20 -20.14 -0.98
C ARG A 123 2.82 -21.07 0.19
N LEU A 124 1.55 -21.13 0.54
CA LEU A 124 1.03 -22.10 1.48
C LEU A 124 1.36 -23.44 0.84
N ARG A 125 2.42 -24.11 1.31
CA ARG A 125 2.64 -25.50 0.98
C ARG A 125 1.42 -26.21 1.53
N HIS A 126 0.45 -26.51 0.67
CA HIS A 126 -0.47 -27.59 0.93
C HIS A 126 0.41 -28.81 1.20
N ARG A 127 0.56 -29.20 2.46
CA ARG A 127 0.98 -30.57 2.75
C ARG A 127 -0.19 -31.43 2.27
N PRO A 128 -0.06 -32.21 1.19
CA PRO A 128 -1.10 -33.17 0.89
C PRO A 128 -1.19 -34.12 2.09
N THR A 129 -2.40 -34.30 2.62
CA THR A 129 -2.67 -35.34 3.60
C THR A 129 -2.26 -36.69 2.99
N ARG A 130 -1.60 -37.52 3.81
CA ARG A 130 -0.90 -38.76 3.43
C ARG A 130 -1.71 -39.69 2.51
N HIS A 131 -3.04 -39.64 2.60
CA HIS A 131 -3.97 -40.45 1.81
C HIS A 131 -4.02 -40.13 0.31
N VAL A 132 -3.55 -38.96 -0.14
CA VAL A 132 -3.56 -38.63 -1.58
C VAL A 132 -2.34 -39.22 -2.31
N LEU A 133 -1.23 -39.48 -1.60
CA LEU A 133 -0.03 -40.06 -2.19
C LEU A 133 -0.17 -41.57 -2.46
N GLU A 134 -0.90 -42.29 -1.62
CA GLU A 134 -1.11 -43.74 -1.76
C GLU A 134 -1.95 -44.11 -2.99
N ARG A 135 -2.94 -43.27 -3.35
CA ARG A 135 -3.82 -43.54 -4.50
C ARG A 135 -3.20 -43.24 -5.86
N ARG A 136 -2.18 -42.38 -5.92
CA ARG A 136 -1.64 -41.88 -7.21
C ARG A 136 -0.33 -42.55 -7.64
N TYR A 137 0.42 -43.17 -6.71
CA TYR A 137 1.74 -43.73 -7.00
C TYR A 137 1.97 -45.12 -6.42
N GLY A 138 0.93 -45.97 -6.35
CA GLY A 138 1.01 -47.42 -6.07
C GLY A 138 2.30 -47.85 -5.36
N VAL A 139 2.48 -47.43 -4.11
CA VAL A 139 3.76 -47.65 -3.40
C VAL A 139 3.86 -49.13 -3.07
N PRO A 140 4.91 -49.86 -3.53
CA PRO A 140 5.08 -51.25 -3.15
C PRO A 140 5.32 -51.34 -1.64
N ARG A 141 4.59 -52.24 -0.97
CA ARG A 141 4.86 -52.56 0.44
C ARG A 141 6.22 -53.26 0.53
N THR A 142 7.24 -52.57 1.03
CA THR A 142 8.51 -53.21 1.42
C THR A 142 8.31 -54.08 2.67
N PRO A 143 8.73 -55.36 2.67
CA PRO A 143 8.43 -56.29 3.74
C PRO A 143 9.50 -56.26 4.82
N HIS A 144 9.68 -55.15 5.54
CA HIS A 144 10.49 -55.14 6.75
C HIS A 144 10.02 -54.04 7.69
N GLN A 145 8.91 -54.27 8.41
CA GLN A 145 8.69 -53.78 9.77
C GLN A 145 7.73 -54.75 10.49
N ARG A 146 8.19 -55.99 10.70
CA ARG A 146 7.75 -56.76 11.87
C ARG A 146 8.59 -56.31 13.07
N ALA A 147 7.94 -56.34 14.22
CA ALA A 147 8.49 -56.12 15.57
C ALA A 147 8.62 -54.65 16.00
N PHE A 148 7.53 -54.13 16.56
CA PHE A 148 7.58 -53.62 17.93
C PHE A 148 6.21 -53.83 18.60
N ARG A 149 6.05 -54.98 19.25
CA ARG A 149 4.97 -55.22 20.21
C ARG A 149 5.17 -54.24 21.38
N ARG A 150 4.20 -53.35 21.63
CA ARG A 150 4.06 -52.68 22.93
C ARG A 150 3.18 -53.56 23.82
N PRO A 151 3.61 -53.94 25.03
CA PRO A 151 2.73 -54.59 25.99
C PRO A 151 1.96 -53.54 26.81
N GLY A 152 0.79 -53.94 27.29
CA GLY A 152 0.27 -53.44 28.57
C GLY A 152 -0.82 -52.37 28.49
N THR A 153 -2.05 -52.84 28.39
CA THR A 153 -3.27 -52.22 28.89
C THR A 153 -3.13 -51.64 30.31
N TRP A 154 -3.81 -50.53 30.63
CA TRP A 154 -4.69 -50.44 31.81
C TRP A 154 -5.64 -49.24 31.76
N ARG A 155 -6.79 -49.44 32.40
CA ARG A 155 -8.07 -48.74 32.30
C ARG A 155 -8.14 -47.42 33.06
N GLY A 156 -8.93 -46.49 32.51
CA GLY A 156 -10.04 -45.83 33.22
C GLY A 156 -9.73 -44.72 34.23
N CYS A 157 -10.24 -43.52 33.97
CA CYS A 157 -11.26 -42.91 34.85
C CYS A 157 -11.96 -41.72 34.17
N ARG A 158 -13.25 -41.57 34.48
CA ARG A 158 -14.17 -40.52 34.03
C ARG A 158 -14.14 -39.34 35.00
N ARG A 159 -14.40 -38.16 34.42
CA ARG A 159 -15.23 -37.03 34.91
C ARG A 159 -14.92 -36.32 36.24
N HIS A 160 -15.10 -35.01 36.13
CA HIS A 160 -15.74 -34.03 37.01
C HIS A 160 -14.85 -32.97 37.67
N LEU A 161 -15.29 -31.74 37.40
CA LEU A 161 -14.94 -30.40 37.91
C LEU A 161 -13.70 -29.76 37.30
#